data_AF-A0AAV8GYR8-F1
#
_entry.id   AF-A0AAV8GYR8-F1
#
_cell.length_a   1.000
_cell.length_b   1.000
_cell.length_c   1.000
_cell.angle_alpha   90.00
_cell.angle_beta   90.00
_cell.angle_gamma   90.00
#
_symmetry.space_group_name_H-M   'P 1'
#
loop_
_entity.id
_entity.type
_entity.pdbx_description
1 polymer ?
#
loop_
_entity_poly.entity_id
_entity_poly.type
_entity_poly.pdbx_seq_one_letter_code
_entity_poly.pdbx_strand_id
1 'polypeptide(L)'
;MFTEIARARIEKAGGQCLTFDQLALSPHSERMLGPKNAREAVRHFGPAPGVPHSYTKPCARFKGRKFERARGRRNNRGLAIQ
;
A
#
# COMPACT_ATOMS: atom_id res chain seq x y z
N MET A 1 8.94 4.20 -17.31
CA MET A 1 8.09 3.95 -18.49
C MET A 1 6.65 4.23 -18.12
N PHE A 2 5.89 4.92 -18.99
CA PHE A 2 4.47 5.21 -18.77
C PHE A 2 3.60 4.01 -19.21
N THR A 3 2.45 3.82 -18.57
CA THR A 3 1.42 2.90 -19.06
C THR A 3 0.67 3.54 -20.23
N GLU A 4 0.10 2.72 -21.13
CA GLU A 4 -0.60 3.21 -22.33
C GLU A 4 -1.75 4.17 -21.98
N ILE A 5 -2.53 3.83 -20.95
CA ILE A 5 -3.64 4.67 -20.47
C ILE A 5 -3.12 6.01 -19.94
N ALA A 6 -2.00 6.00 -19.23
CA ALA A 6 -1.41 7.23 -18.71
C ALA A 6 -0.91 8.12 -19.85
N ARG A 7 -0.24 7.54 -20.85
CA ARG A 7 0.23 8.27 -22.04
C ARG A 7 -0.94 8.92 -22.80
N ALA A 8 -1.99 8.15 -23.11
CA ALA A 8 -3.17 8.67 -23.81
C ALA A 8 -3.84 9.84 -23.07
N ARG A 9 -3.88 9.81 -21.74
CA ARG A 9 -4.44 10.91 -20.92
C ARG A 9 -3.55 12.16 -20.94
N ILE A 10 -2.23 11.99 -20.89
CA ILE A 10 -1.27 13.09 -20.92
C ILE A 10 -1.33 13.80 -22.28
N GLU A 11 -1.32 13.03 -23.39
CA GLU A 11 -1.41 13.58 -24.75
C GLU A 11 -2.77 14.27 -25.00
N LYS A 12 -3.87 13.69 -24.51
CA LYS A 12 -5.20 14.32 -24.59
C LYS A 12 -5.27 15.68 -23.86
N ALA A 13 -4.48 15.85 -22.80
CA ALA A 13 -4.37 17.11 -22.07
C ALA A 13 -3.35 18.10 -22.69
N GLY A 14 -2.72 17.74 -23.83
CA GLY A 14 -1.70 18.54 -24.50
C GLY A 14 -0.29 18.43 -23.90
N GLY A 15 -0.05 17.45 -23.01
CA GLY A 15 1.26 17.20 -22.40
C GLY A 15 2.12 16.23 -23.21
N GLN A 16 3.41 16.13 -22.86
CA GLN A 16 4.38 15.23 -23.50
C GLN A 16 4.93 14.20 -22.50
N CYS A 17 5.05 12.94 -22.93
CA CYS A 17 5.66 11.87 -22.15
C CYS A 17 7.13 11.68 -22.52
N LEU A 18 8.05 12.25 -21.75
CA LEU A 18 9.50 12.13 -21.98
C LEU A 18 10.11 10.84 -21.40
N THR A 19 11.14 10.30 -22.05
CA THR A 19 11.97 9.24 -21.47
C THR A 19 13.00 9.81 -20.49
N PHE A 20 13.62 8.93 -19.70
CA PHE A 20 14.62 9.36 -18.72
C PHE A 20 15.87 9.92 -19.40
N ASP A 21 16.27 9.36 -20.55
CA ASP A 21 17.44 9.83 -21.32
C ASP A 21 17.19 11.20 -21.95
N GLN A 22 15.96 11.46 -22.43
CA GLN A 22 15.55 12.77 -22.92
C GLN A 22 15.49 13.81 -21.80
N LEU A 23 15.04 13.40 -20.60
CA LEU A 23 15.02 14.25 -19.42
C LEU A 23 16.42 14.56 -18.89
N ALA A 24 17.36 13.62 -18.97
CA ALA A 24 18.72 13.76 -18.46
C ALA A 24 19.54 14.86 -19.17
N LEU A 25 19.11 15.28 -20.37
CA LEU A 25 19.68 16.43 -21.08
C LEU A 25 19.23 17.78 -20.49
N SER A 26 18.18 17.79 -19.66
CA SER A 26 17.67 18.99 -18.99
C SER A 26 18.35 19.19 -17.63
N PRO A 27 18.81 20.41 -17.30
CA PRO A 27 19.58 20.70 -16.08
C PRO A 27 18.75 20.68 -14.79
N HIS A 28 17.42 20.46 -14.85
CA HIS A 28 16.55 20.39 -13.67
C HIS A 28 15.75 19.10 -13.69
N SER A 29 15.86 18.32 -12.60
CA SER A 29 15.03 17.13 -12.39
C SER A 29 14.37 17.18 -11.01
N GLU A 30 13.10 17.58 -10.98
CA GLU A 30 12.25 17.37 -9.80
C GLU A 30 11.82 15.90 -9.76
N ARG A 31 12.15 15.21 -8.66
CA ARG A 31 11.88 13.78 -8.52
C ARG A 31 10.54 13.54 -7.85
N MET A 32 9.50 13.25 -8.63
CA MET A 32 8.22 12.76 -8.12
C MET A 32 8.26 11.25 -7.87
N LEU A 33 8.31 10.85 -6.59
CA LEU A 33 8.25 9.44 -6.19
C LEU A 33 6.84 9.07 -5.71
N GLY A 34 6.37 7.89 -6.09
CA GLY A 34 5.12 7.34 -5.56
C GLY A 34 5.20 6.95 -4.07
N PRO A 35 4.05 6.75 -3.41
CA PRO A 35 3.99 6.35 -2.01
C PRO A 35 4.62 4.95 -1.80
N LYS A 36 5.67 4.88 -0.98
CA LYS A 36 6.43 3.63 -0.73
C LYS A 36 5.69 2.62 0.13
N ASN A 37 4.85 3.11 1.06
CA ASN A 37 4.22 2.29 2.11
C ASN A 37 2.77 1.87 1.80
N ALA A 38 2.26 2.16 0.60
CA ALA A 38 0.89 1.83 0.21
C ALA A 38 0.67 0.34 -0.14
N ARG A 39 1.74 -0.47 -0.19
CA ARG A 39 1.68 -1.89 -0.58
C ARG A 39 0.96 -2.72 0.46
N GLU A 40 0.19 -3.72 0.03
CA GLU A 40 -0.50 -4.64 0.95
C GLU A 40 0.46 -5.36 1.90
N ALA A 41 1.64 -5.76 1.40
CA ALA A 41 2.67 -6.40 2.20
C ALA A 41 3.07 -5.57 3.43
N VAL A 42 3.13 -4.24 3.31
CA VAL A 42 3.52 -3.32 4.40
C VAL A 42 2.50 -3.35 5.54
N ARG A 43 1.25 -3.73 5.27
CA ARG A 43 0.19 -3.86 6.30
C ARG A 43 0.42 -5.03 7.26
N HIS A 44 1.27 -5.98 6.87
CA HIS A 44 1.61 -7.15 7.68
C HIS A 44 2.88 -6.91 8.52
N PHE A 45 3.53 -5.75 8.39
CA PHE A 45 4.71 -5.37 9.17
C PHE A 45 4.31 -4.63 10.46
N GLY A 46 5.23 -4.63 11.43
CA GLY A 46 5.05 -3.97 12.73
C GLY A 46 4.83 -4.96 13.88
N PRO A 47 4.31 -4.49 15.02
CA PRO A 47 4.06 -5.33 16.20
C PRO A 47 3.17 -6.53 15.86
N ALA A 48 3.35 -7.65 16.55
CA ALA A 48 2.61 -8.87 16.26
C ALA A 48 1.08 -8.66 16.31
N PRO A 49 0.29 -9.28 15.42
CA PRO A 49 -1.16 -9.20 15.46
C PRO A 49 -1.71 -9.78 16.78
N GLY A 50 -2.42 -8.96 17.57
CA GLY A 50 -2.95 -9.38 18.88
C GLY A 50 -2.11 -8.95 20.09
N VAL A 51 -1.16 -8.04 19.90
CA VAL A 51 -0.52 -7.27 20.98
C VAL A 51 -1.36 -6.00 21.24
N PRO A 52 -1.38 -5.46 22.48
CA PRO A 52 -2.01 -4.17 22.78
C PRO A 52 -1.72 -3.11 21.73
N HIS A 53 -2.76 -2.38 21.32
CA HIS A 53 -2.67 -1.31 20.32
C HIS A 53 -2.03 -1.68 18.96
N SER A 54 -1.98 -2.98 18.59
CA SER A 54 -1.47 -3.39 17.28
C SER A 54 -2.57 -3.41 16.20
N TYR A 55 -2.30 -2.73 15.09
CA TYR A 55 -3.17 -2.68 13.91
C TYR A 55 -2.66 -3.52 12.73
N THR A 56 -1.61 -4.30 12.96
CA THR A 56 -0.99 -5.17 11.98
C THR A 56 -2.00 -6.19 11.46
N LYS A 57 -2.14 -6.27 10.14
CA LYS A 57 -3.05 -7.21 9.49
C LYS A 57 -2.51 -8.64 9.69
N PRO A 58 -3.31 -9.60 10.19
CA PRO A 58 -2.86 -10.98 10.27
C PRO A 58 -2.81 -11.66 8.90
N CYS A 59 -1.91 -12.63 8.74
CA CYS A 59 -1.73 -13.41 7.52
C CYS A 59 -2.76 -14.55 7.41
N ALA A 60 -4.04 -14.21 7.21
CA ALA A 60 -5.11 -15.17 7.03
C ALA A 60 -5.35 -15.49 5.53
N ARG A 61 -5.55 -16.78 5.19
CA ARG A 61 -5.84 -17.22 3.82
C ARG A 61 -7.16 -16.64 3.27
N PHE A 62 -8.17 -16.53 4.14
CA PHE A 62 -9.49 -16.01 3.80
C PHE A 62 -9.97 -15.03 4.85
N LYS A 63 -10.81 -14.09 4.43
CA LYS A 63 -11.49 -13.15 5.32
C LYS A 63 -12.94 -13.59 5.51
N GLY A 64 -13.38 -13.77 6.75
CA GLY A 64 -14.77 -14.13 7.04
C GLY A 64 -15.07 -14.30 8.52
N ARG A 65 -16.34 -14.62 8.85
CA ARG A 65 -16.79 -14.75 10.25
C ARG A 65 -16.05 -15.84 11.03
N LYS A 66 -15.66 -16.92 10.34
CA LYS A 66 -15.01 -18.11 10.92
C LYS A 66 -13.46 -18.05 10.89
N PHE A 67 -12.86 -16.99 10.35
CA PHE A 67 -11.41 -16.88 10.18
C PHE A 67 -10.85 -15.81 11.12
N GLU A 68 -10.14 -16.24 12.18
CA GLU A 68 -9.38 -15.37 13.10
C GLU A 68 -10.18 -14.20 13.73
N ARG A 69 -11.47 -14.43 14.07
CA ARG A 69 -12.34 -13.44 14.76
C ARG A 69 -12.87 -13.91 16.12
N ALA A 70 -12.31 -14.98 16.67
CA ALA A 70 -12.76 -15.61 17.92
C ALA A 70 -12.02 -15.03 19.14
N ARG A 71 -11.40 -15.89 19.96
CA ARG A 71 -10.63 -15.51 21.16
C ARG A 71 -9.53 -14.49 20.81
N GLY A 72 -9.27 -13.51 21.68
CA GLY A 72 -8.21 -12.51 21.44
C GLY A 72 -8.60 -11.35 20.53
N ARG A 73 -9.83 -11.34 19.98
CA ARG A 73 -10.30 -10.28 19.05
C ARG A 73 -11.57 -9.57 19.51
N ARG A 74 -12.25 -10.11 20.54
CA ARG A 74 -13.53 -9.60 21.05
C ARG A 74 -13.59 -9.79 22.56
N ASN A 75 -14.14 -8.79 23.25
CA ASN A 75 -14.22 -8.75 24.71
C ASN A 75 -15.04 -9.92 25.29
N ASN A 76 -16.00 -10.47 24.53
CA ASN A 76 -16.90 -11.55 24.96
C ASN A 76 -16.44 -12.99 24.63
N ARG A 77 -15.21 -13.18 24.13
CA ARG A 77 -14.70 -14.50 23.67
C ARG A 77 -13.41 -14.93 24.38
N GLY A 78 -13.12 -14.34 25.54
CA GLY A 78 -11.85 -14.51 26.25
C GLY A 78 -10.67 -13.80 25.55
N LEU A 79 -9.53 -13.72 26.26
CA LEU A 79 -8.38 -12.85 25.97
C LEU A 79 -8.77 -11.44 25.47
N ALA A 80 -9.04 -10.59 26.46
CA ALA A 80 -9.00 -9.14 26.29
C ALA A 80 -7.53 -8.73 26.32
N ILE A 81 -7.01 -8.33 25.17
CA ILE A 81 -5.76 -7.61 25.07
C ILE A 81 -6.17 -6.14 25.27
N GLN A 82 -5.80 -5.56 26.42
CA GLN A 82 -6.00 -4.12 26.69
C GLN A 82 -5.33 -3.29 25.60
#